data_AF-A0A7Y4XVX1-F1
#
_entry.id   AF-A0A7Y4XVX1-F1
#
_cell.length_a   1.000
_cell.length_b   1.000
_cell.length_c   1.000
_cell.angle_alpha   90.00
_cell.angle_beta   90.00
_cell.angle_gamma   90.00
#
_symmetry.space_group_name_H-M   'P 1'
#
loop_
_entity.id
_entity.type
_entity.pdbx_description
1 polymer ?
#
loop_
_entity_poly.entity_id
_entity_poly.type
_entity_poly.pdbx_seq_one_letter_code
_entity_poly.pdbx_strand_id
1 'polypeptide(L)'
;MERKNNIRLMTKILTVGLVIAILSILFHPDVGQLSMTYNGEPIADPLVRFAAMPTFLLMMGLTAFLTLMLFFGIGIFFFMGCLLLALMASVVIAPYFWPMLVIIMLIIALMSFSHKQL
;
A
#
# COMPACT_ATOMS: atom_id res chain seq x y z
N MET A 1 -38.96 14.27 -22.89
CA MET A 1 -38.29 15.24 -22.00
C MET A 1 -36.89 14.81 -21.55
N GLU A 2 -36.50 13.52 -21.60
CA GLU A 2 -35.17 13.04 -21.15
C GLU A 2 -33.96 13.58 -21.94
N ARG A 3 -34.07 13.74 -23.27
CA ARG A 3 -32.92 14.18 -24.10
C ARG A 3 -32.36 15.55 -23.70
N LYS A 4 -33.22 16.49 -23.26
CA LYS A 4 -32.81 17.83 -22.79
C LYS A 4 -32.00 17.74 -21.49
N ASN A 5 -32.36 16.85 -20.57
CA ASN A 5 -31.62 16.66 -19.32
C ASN A 5 -30.26 16.00 -19.56
N ASN A 6 -30.18 15.02 -20.48
CA ASN A 6 -28.92 14.37 -20.82
C ASN A 6 -27.93 15.34 -21.48
N ILE A 7 -28.41 16.20 -22.40
CA ILE A 7 -27.58 17.26 -22.99
C ILE A 7 -27.09 18.22 -21.90
N ARG A 8 -27.96 18.63 -20.97
CA ARG A 8 -27.58 19.53 -19.87
C ARG A 8 -26.54 18.91 -18.94
N LEU A 9 -26.65 17.62 -18.66
CA LEU A 9 -25.66 16.85 -17.88
C LEU A 9 -24.33 16.76 -18.63
N MET A 10 -24.36 16.43 -19.92
CA MET A 10 -23.17 16.34 -20.77
C MET A 10 -22.44 17.68 -20.87
N THR A 11 -23.16 18.79 -21.03
CA THR A 11 -22.57 20.14 -21.01
C THR A 11 -21.93 20.45 -19.66
N LYS A 12 -22.56 20.13 -18.53
CA LYS A 12 -21.96 20.35 -17.20
C LYS A 12 -20.67 19.57 -17.02
N ILE A 13 -20.65 18.28 -17.42
CA ILE A 13 -19.46 17.44 -17.33
C ILE A 13 -18.34 18.04 -18.19
N LEU A 14 -18.65 18.49 -19.41
CA LEU A 14 -17.68 19.09 -20.31
C LEU A 14 -17.15 20.42 -19.79
N THR A 15 -18.00 21.27 -19.19
CA THR A 15 -17.58 22.52 -18.55
C THR A 15 -16.66 22.25 -17.35
N VAL A 16 -17.00 21.28 -16.49
CA VAL A 16 -16.15 20.91 -15.35
C VAL A 16 -14.82 20.35 -15.84
N GLY A 17 -14.82 19.48 -16.84
CA GLY A 17 -13.59 18.95 -17.45
C GLY A 17 -12.70 20.04 -18.05
N LEU A 18 -13.30 21.01 -18.74
CA LEU A 18 -12.58 22.16 -19.31
C LEU A 18 -11.94 23.02 -18.21
N VAL A 19 -12.70 23.34 -17.15
CA VAL A 19 -12.20 24.13 -16.02
C VAL A 19 -11.02 23.42 -15.34
N ILE A 20 -11.13 22.11 -15.10
CA ILE A 20 -10.04 21.31 -14.54
C ILE A 20 -8.82 21.34 -15.46
N ALA A 21 -8.99 21.17 -16.77
CA ALA A 21 -7.87 21.19 -17.73
C ALA A 21 -7.14 22.54 -17.75
N ILE A 22 -7.89 23.66 -17.75
CA ILE A 22 -7.31 25.01 -17.70
C ILE A 22 -6.55 25.22 -16.39
N LEU A 23 -7.14 24.82 -15.26
CA LEU A 23 -6.50 24.95 -13.94
C LEU A 23 -5.22 24.11 -13.87
N SER A 24 -5.23 22.88 -14.41
CA SER A 24 -4.04 22.02 -14.45
C SER A 24 -2.88 22.68 -15.21
N ILE A 25 -3.15 23.24 -16.39
CA ILE A 25 -2.12 23.92 -17.20
C ILE A 25 -1.61 25.19 -16.50
N LEU A 26 -2.51 25.95 -15.87
CA LEU A 26 -2.15 27.21 -15.22
C LEU A 26 -1.31 27.01 -13.95
N PHE A 27 -1.64 26.00 -13.14
CA PHE A 27 -0.96 25.76 -11.86
C PHE A 27 0.28 24.88 -12.00
N HIS A 28 0.35 24.03 -13.02
CA HIS A 28 1.49 23.14 -13.24
C HIS A 28 1.79 23.04 -14.74
N PRO A 29 2.56 23.99 -15.33
CA PRO A 29 2.83 24.00 -16.78
C PRO A 29 3.55 22.73 -17.28
N ASP A 30 4.17 21.98 -16.35
CA ASP A 30 4.86 20.73 -16.63
C ASP A 30 3.97 19.49 -16.43
N VAL A 31 2.68 19.63 -16.06
CA VAL A 31 1.79 18.45 -15.97
C VAL A 31 1.59 17.82 -17.35
N GLY A 32 1.98 16.56 -17.46
CA GLY A 32 1.92 15.78 -18.70
C GLY A 32 3.21 15.79 -19.52
N GLN A 33 4.22 16.58 -19.14
CA GLN A 33 5.55 16.45 -19.70
C GLN A 33 6.33 15.39 -18.91
N LEU A 34 6.67 14.28 -19.57
CA LEU A 34 7.58 13.28 -19.01
C LEU A 34 9.02 13.81 -19.05
N SER A 35 9.37 14.66 -18.09
CA SER A 35 10.74 15.14 -17.91
C SER A 35 11.56 14.04 -17.21
N MET A 36 12.31 13.27 -18.00
CA MET A 36 13.28 12.31 -17.47
C MET A 36 14.63 13.00 -17.29
N THR A 37 15.15 13.00 -16.06
CA THR A 37 16.50 13.47 -15.74
C THR A 37 17.42 12.28 -15.52
N TYR A 38 18.58 12.28 -16.15
CA TYR A 38 19.66 11.32 -15.90
C TYR A 38 20.90 12.09 -15.50
N ASN A 39 21.48 11.77 -14.34
CA ASN A 39 22.61 12.49 -13.74
C ASN A 39 22.39 14.02 -13.58
N GLY A 40 21.14 14.45 -13.34
CA GLY A 40 20.79 15.86 -13.14
C GLY A 40 20.57 16.66 -14.43
N GLU A 41 20.82 16.08 -15.60
CA GLU A 41 20.51 16.70 -16.89
C GLU A 41 19.19 16.13 -17.46
N PRO A 42 18.30 16.99 -18.00
CA PRO A 42 17.12 16.51 -18.71
C PRO A 42 17.54 15.80 -19.99
N ILE A 43 17.16 14.53 -20.14
CA ILE A 43 17.41 13.77 -21.36
C ILE A 43 16.62 14.44 -22.48
N ALA A 44 17.27 15.13 -23.42
CA ALA A 44 16.63 15.87 -24.50
C ALA A 44 16.20 14.97 -25.68
N ASP A 45 16.74 13.74 -25.76
CA ASP A 45 16.53 12.85 -26.89
C ASP A 45 15.09 12.29 -26.88
N PRO A 46 14.25 12.63 -27.89
CA PRO A 46 12.86 12.20 -27.94
C PRO A 46 12.71 10.67 -28.09
N LEU A 47 13.67 9.96 -28.68
CA LEU A 47 13.59 8.49 -28.79
C LEU A 47 13.72 7.82 -27.42
N VAL A 48 14.63 8.33 -26.58
CA VAL A 48 14.85 7.80 -25.23
C VAL A 48 13.65 8.08 -24.33
N ARG A 49 13.04 9.27 -24.45
CA ARG A 49 11.79 9.61 -23.75
C ARG A 49 10.63 8.69 -24.14
N PHE A 50 10.50 8.39 -25.43
CA PHE A 50 9.45 7.51 -25.93
C PHE A 50 9.67 6.05 -25.48
N ALA A 51 10.93 5.58 -25.47
CA ALA A 51 11.27 4.24 -24.98
C ALA A 51 10.98 4.04 -23.49
N ALA A 52 11.00 5.10 -22.69
CA ALA A 52 10.66 5.06 -21.26
C ALA A 52 9.15 5.16 -20.97
N MET A 53 8.34 5.57 -21.96
CA MET A 53 6.91 5.77 -21.82
C MET A 53 6.16 4.51 -21.34
N PRO A 54 6.45 3.30 -21.85
CA PRO A 54 5.83 2.06 -21.34
C PRO A 54 6.10 1.83 -19.85
N THR A 55 7.32 2.14 -19.39
CA THR A 55 7.71 1.97 -17.99
C THR A 55 6.97 2.94 -17.09
N PHE A 56 6.81 4.19 -17.51
CA PHE A 56 5.98 5.18 -16.81
C PHE A 56 4.52 4.75 -16.74
N LEU A 57 3.97 4.24 -17.84
CA LEU A 57 2.58 3.75 -17.87
C LEU A 57 2.38 2.60 -16.89
N LEU A 58 3.33 1.67 -16.84
CA LEU A 58 3.31 0.53 -15.92
C LEU A 58 3.38 1.02 -14.46
N MET A 59 4.31 1.93 -14.14
CA MET A 59 4.43 2.54 -12.82
C MET A 59 3.14 3.27 -12.39
N MET A 60 2.54 4.07 -13.28
CA MET A 60 1.28 4.77 -13.00
C MET A 60 0.14 3.78 -12.76
N GLY A 61 0.02 2.75 -13.61
CA GLY A 61 -0.98 1.70 -13.44
C GLY A 61 -0.83 0.95 -12.11
N LEU A 62 0.41 0.60 -11.75
CA LEU A 62 0.72 -0.07 -10.49
C LEU A 62 0.41 0.82 -9.28
N THR A 63 0.75 2.11 -9.36
CA THR A 63 0.44 3.09 -8.31
C THR A 63 -1.07 3.28 -8.14
N ALA A 64 -1.82 3.37 -9.23
CA ALA A 64 -3.27 3.46 -9.20
C ALA A 64 -3.90 2.20 -8.59
N PHE A 65 -3.40 1.02 -8.97
CA PHE A 65 -3.83 -0.27 -8.41
C PHE A 65 -3.56 -0.35 -6.90
N LEU A 66 -2.35 0.02 -6.46
CA LEU A 66 -1.99 0.08 -5.03
C LEU A 66 -2.90 1.05 -4.26
N THR A 67 -3.17 2.22 -4.84
CA THR A 67 -4.05 3.23 -4.23
C THR A 67 -5.47 2.70 -4.09
N LEU A 68 -5.97 1.97 -5.10
CA LEU A 68 -7.26 1.29 -5.03
C LEU A 68 -7.26 0.21 -3.95
N MET A 69 -6.23 -0.65 -3.89
CA MET A 69 -6.12 -1.66 -2.83
C MET A 69 -6.10 -1.03 -1.43
N LEU A 70 -5.42 0.10 -1.28
CA LEU A 70 -5.38 0.89 -0.05
C LEU A 70 -6.78 1.41 0.29
N PHE A 71 -7.48 1.99 -0.69
CA PHE A 71 -8.82 2.57 -0.51
C PHE A 71 -9.88 1.51 -0.19
N PHE A 72 -9.80 0.33 -0.80
CA PHE A 72 -10.65 -0.81 -0.48
C PHE A 72 -10.31 -1.45 0.87
N GLY A 73 -9.25 -0.99 1.55
CA GLY A 73 -8.86 -1.51 2.87
C GLY A 73 -8.43 -2.97 2.84
N ILE A 74 -8.06 -3.51 1.68
CA ILE A 74 -7.68 -4.92 1.52
C ILE A 74 -6.51 -5.26 2.45
N GLY A 75 -5.58 -4.33 2.64
CA GLY A 75 -4.48 -4.48 3.60
C GLY A 75 -4.95 -4.68 5.04
N ILE A 76 -5.98 -3.94 5.48
CA ILE A 76 -6.55 -4.10 6.83
C ILE A 76 -7.25 -5.45 6.96
N PHE A 77 -7.96 -5.90 5.93
CA PHE A 77 -8.59 -7.22 5.92
C PHE A 77 -7.58 -8.36 6.05
N PHE A 78 -6.48 -8.31 5.29
CA PHE A 78 -5.40 -9.29 5.40
C PHE A 78 -4.75 -9.25 6.78
N PHE A 79 -4.47 -8.05 7.30
CA PHE A 79 -3.88 -7.88 8.62
C PHE A 79 -4.76 -8.48 9.72
N MET A 80 -6.06 -8.17 9.73
CA MET A 80 -7.00 -8.72 10.70
C MET A 80 -7.14 -10.24 10.59
N GLY A 81 -7.17 -10.78 9.37
CA GLY A 81 -7.19 -12.22 9.14
C GLY A 81 -5.96 -12.93 9.71
N CYS A 82 -4.77 -12.41 9.43
CA CYS A 82 -3.52 -12.92 9.99
C CYS A 82 -3.46 -12.81 11.51
N LEU A 83 -3.92 -11.68 12.08
CA LEU A 83 -3.95 -11.46 13.52
C LEU A 83 -4.88 -12.45 14.23
N LEU A 84 -6.05 -12.74 13.64
CA LEU A 84 -7.00 -13.71 14.18
C LEU A 84 -6.44 -15.13 14.13
N LEU A 85 -5.79 -15.51 13.02
CA LEU A 85 -5.08 -16.79 12.90
C LEU A 85 -3.95 -16.92 13.93
N ALA A 86 -3.16 -15.87 14.14
CA ALA A 86 -2.09 -15.85 15.14
C ALA A 86 -2.66 -16.03 16.56
N LEU A 87 -3.79 -15.38 16.88
CA LEU A 87 -4.48 -15.56 18.16
C LEU A 87 -4.99 -17.01 18.32
N MET A 88 -5.65 -17.59 17.32
CA MET A 88 -6.08 -19.00 17.39
C MET A 88 -4.90 -19.94 17.60
N ALA A 89 -3.81 -19.76 16.84
CA ALA A 89 -2.60 -20.55 17.02
C ALA A 89 -2.04 -20.41 18.44
N SER A 90 -2.02 -19.19 18.99
CA SER A 90 -1.57 -18.97 20.37
C SER A 90 -2.44 -19.70 21.40
N VAL A 91 -3.76 -19.74 21.22
CA VAL A 91 -4.68 -20.44 22.13
C VAL A 91 -4.47 -21.96 22.07
N VAL A 92 -4.19 -22.51 20.89
CA VAL A 92 -3.91 -23.95 20.73
C VAL A 92 -2.53 -24.31 21.28
N ILE A 93 -1.53 -23.46 21.10
CA ILE A 93 -0.14 -23.74 21.50
C ILE A 93 0.11 -23.41 22.99
N ALA A 94 -0.57 -22.41 23.56
CA ALA A 94 -0.36 -21.96 24.93
C ALA A 94 -0.49 -23.07 26.01
N PRO A 95 -1.46 -24.00 25.93
CA PRO A 95 -1.55 -25.12 26.88
C PRO A 95 -0.31 -26.01 26.88
N TYR A 96 0.36 -26.18 25.73
CA TYR A 96 1.57 -27.00 25.62
C TYR A 96 2.81 -26.32 26.22
N PHE A 97 2.79 -25.00 26.43
CA PHE A 97 3.88 -24.27 27.08
C PHE A 97 3.88 -24.46 28.60
N TRP A 98 2.73 -24.69 29.21
CA TRP A 98 2.60 -24.77 30.65
C TRP A 98 3.40 -25.93 31.28
N PRO A 99 3.37 -27.17 30.75
CA PRO A 99 4.18 -28.27 31.25
C PRO A 99 5.69 -27.98 31.15
N MET A 100 6.14 -27.38 30.05
CA MET A 100 7.53 -26.98 29.85
C MET A 100 7.98 -25.94 30.90
N LEU A 101 7.15 -24.94 31.18
CA LEU A 101 7.43 -23.94 32.22
C LEU A 101 7.54 -24.57 33.61
N VAL A 102 6.66 -25.52 33.93
CA VAL A 102 6.71 -26.26 35.21
C VAL A 102 8.01 -27.05 35.34
N ILE A 103 8.43 -27.76 34.28
CA ILE A 103 9.68 -28.53 34.27
C ILE A 103 10.88 -27.61 34.49
N ILE A 104 10.94 -26.48 33.79
CA ILE A 104 12.03 -25.50 33.93
C ILE A 104 12.06 -24.94 35.36
N MET A 105 10.90 -24.58 35.92
CA MET A 105 10.77 -24.15 37.32
C MET A 105 11.33 -25.20 38.29
N LEU A 106 11.02 -26.47 38.05
CA LEU A 106 11.45 -27.58 38.90
C LEU A 106 12.97 -27.79 38.87
N ILE A 107 13.59 -27.67 37.69
CA ILE A 107 15.05 -27.74 37.51
C ILE A 107 15.74 -26.59 38.25
N ILE A 108 15.22 -25.36 38.09
CA ILE A 108 15.77 -24.17 38.77
C ILE A 108 15.68 -24.33 40.29
N ALA A 109 14.55 -24.81 40.81
CA ALA A 109 14.37 -25.07 42.23
C ALA A 109 15.38 -26.12 42.75
N LEU A 110 15.55 -27.23 42.04
CA LEU A 110 16.54 -28.28 42.37
C LEU A 110 17.96 -27.71 42.44
N MET A 111 18.38 -26.93 41.44
CA MET A 111 19.70 -26.28 41.45
C MET A 111 19.84 -25.29 42.61
N SER A 112 18.79 -24.54 42.93
CA SER A 112 18.80 -23.58 44.04
C SER A 112 18.92 -24.25 45.41
N PHE A 113 18.34 -25.43 45.61
CA PHE A 113 18.46 -26.18 46.87
C PHE A 113 19.81 -26.90 46.97
N SER A 114 20.31 -27.45 45.87
CA SER A 114 21.63 -28.12 45.82
C SER A 114 22.78 -27.18 46.19
N HIS A 115 22.67 -25.87 45.88
CA HIS A 115 23.72 -24.91 46.23
C HIS A 115 23.75 -24.55 47.72
N LYS A 116 22.66 -24.76 48.47
CA LYS A 116 22.57 -24.44 49.91
C LYS A 116 23.07 -25.54 50.85
N GLN A 117 23.44 -26.71 50.34
CA GLN A 117 23.89 -27.87 51.14
C GLN A 117 25.41 -28.14 51.07
N LEU A 118 26.19 -27.24 50.45
CA LEU A 118 27.65 -27.16 50.51
C LEU A 118 28.07 -25.93 51.31
#